data_AF-L8HYL8-F1
#
_entry.id   AF-L8HYL8-F1
#
_cell.length_a   1.000
_cell.length_b   1.000
_cell.length_c   1.000
_cell.angle_alpha   90.00
_cell.angle_beta   90.00
_cell.angle_gamma   90.00
#
_symmetry.space_group_name_H-M   'P 1'
#
loop_
_entity.id
_entity.type
_entity.pdbx_description
1 polymer ?
#
loop_
_entity_poly.entity_id
_entity_poly.type
_entity_poly.pdbx_seq_one_letter_code
_entity_poly.pdbx_strand_id
1 'polypeptide(L)'
;MPPDFWERCFWLWGLLLWLSVGSTGDAPPTPQTNCTDFQNANLLRGTNLKVQFLLFTPLDPSCGQLVEESSDIQNSGFNATLGTKLVIHGFRALGTKPSWIDRFIDALLRAADANVIAVDWVYGSTAAYFSAVENVIKLGLEISRFLRKLLALGVSESSIHIIGISLGAHVGGMVGHFYNGQLGRITGLDPAGPEYTRASLEERLDPGDALFVEAIHTDTDNLGIRIPVGHVDYFINGGQDQPGCPTSIYAGYSYLICDHMRAVHLYISALENSCPLVAFPCTNYKDFLAGQCLDCFNPFLLSCPRIGLVEQGGVKIEPLPKEVKVYLLTTSMAPYCVHHSLVEFHLQEPRNKDTCITVTFLSSSVTSSVKITIPRHQRVGKGVLAHPSPQCQINQVKLKLQASHRVWKKDQTTIIGRFCTAPLPVNDNKKMVCLPEPVNLQASETVSHDLKITCI
;
A
#
# COMPACT_ATOMS: atom_id res chain seq x y z
N MET A 1 87.19 6.48 -27.80
CA MET A 1 87.94 6.93 -26.61
C MET A 1 87.01 7.82 -25.79
N PRO A 2 86.65 7.40 -24.57
CA PRO A 2 85.64 8.01 -23.67
C PRO A 2 86.32 8.99 -22.67
N PRO A 3 85.72 9.51 -21.56
CA PRO A 3 84.41 9.22 -20.93
C PRO A 3 83.60 10.40 -20.30
N ASP A 4 82.40 10.02 -19.81
CA ASP A 4 81.58 10.45 -18.64
C ASP A 4 81.13 11.90 -18.37
N PHE A 5 79.81 12.08 -18.15
CA PHE A 5 79.23 12.23 -16.79
C PHE A 5 77.69 12.13 -16.77
N TRP A 6 77.18 11.23 -15.91
CA TRP A 6 75.89 11.14 -15.20
C TRP A 6 74.65 11.97 -15.61
N GLU A 7 73.49 11.31 -15.80
CA GLU A 7 72.34 11.36 -14.86
C GLU A 7 71.17 10.39 -15.23
N ARG A 8 70.95 9.43 -14.31
CA ARG A 8 69.67 8.89 -13.76
C ARG A 8 68.44 8.58 -14.64
N CYS A 9 68.14 7.27 -14.68
CA CYS A 9 66.90 6.60 -14.18
C CYS A 9 65.52 7.07 -14.72
N PHE A 10 64.57 6.24 -15.13
CA PHE A 10 64.42 4.80 -15.32
C PHE A 10 63.11 4.69 -16.12
N TRP A 11 63.17 4.23 -17.36
CA TRP A 11 62.00 3.88 -18.18
C TRP A 11 62.08 2.38 -18.48
N LEU A 12 60.90 1.78 -18.69
CA LEU A 12 60.67 0.51 -19.40
C LEU A 12 60.92 -0.80 -18.62
N TRP A 13 59.84 -1.37 -18.09
CA TRP A 13 59.62 -2.81 -18.15
C TRP A 13 58.27 -3.07 -18.83
N GLY A 14 58.29 -3.01 -20.16
CA GLY A 14 57.26 -3.55 -21.03
C GLY A 14 57.89 -4.59 -21.92
N LEU A 15 57.47 -5.85 -21.80
CA LEU A 15 57.43 -6.88 -22.86
C LEU A 15 57.19 -8.24 -22.19
N LEU A 16 55.96 -8.74 -22.30
CA LEU A 16 55.67 -10.17 -22.46
C LEU A 16 54.17 -10.33 -22.76
N LEU A 17 53.88 -11.10 -23.81
CA LEU A 17 52.58 -11.62 -24.28
C LEU A 17 52.01 -10.96 -25.53
N TRP A 18 52.76 -11.09 -26.63
CA TRP A 18 52.19 -11.50 -27.91
C TRP A 18 52.19 -13.03 -27.96
N LEU A 19 51.01 -13.64 -28.13
CA LEU A 19 50.73 -14.91 -28.84
C LEU A 19 49.44 -15.56 -28.28
N SER A 20 48.30 -15.24 -28.87
CA SER A 20 47.16 -16.16 -29.07
C SER A 20 46.09 -15.48 -29.91
N VAL A 21 46.24 -15.59 -31.23
CA VAL A 21 45.19 -15.28 -32.19
C VAL A 21 44.26 -16.49 -32.24
N GLY A 22 43.10 -16.37 -31.61
CA GLY A 22 41.97 -17.28 -31.78
C GLY A 22 40.84 -16.54 -32.49
N SER A 23 40.49 -16.99 -33.69
CA SER A 23 39.36 -16.48 -34.46
C SER A 23 38.05 -16.87 -33.77
N THR A 24 37.30 -15.88 -33.30
CA THR A 24 35.89 -16.02 -32.93
C THR A 24 35.09 -15.10 -33.83
N GLY A 25 34.18 -15.68 -34.60
CA GLY A 25 33.36 -14.97 -35.58
C GLY A 25 32.62 -13.79 -34.95
N ASP A 26 32.53 -12.73 -35.73
CA ASP A 26 31.69 -11.56 -35.45
C ASP A 26 30.23 -12.01 -35.37
N ALA A 27 29.76 -12.27 -34.15
CA ALA A 27 28.36 -12.09 -33.86
C ALA A 27 28.05 -10.60 -34.06
N PRO A 28 26.98 -10.23 -34.80
CA PRO A 28 26.58 -8.84 -34.88
C PRO A 28 26.40 -8.32 -33.44
N PRO A 29 26.88 -7.11 -33.09
CA PRO A 29 26.57 -6.54 -31.80
C PRO A 29 25.05 -6.51 -31.66
N THR A 30 24.53 -7.26 -30.69
CA THR A 30 23.15 -7.08 -30.23
C THR A 30 22.93 -5.59 -30.04
N PRO A 31 21.89 -4.97 -30.62
CA PRO A 31 21.65 -3.56 -30.43
C PRO A 31 21.58 -3.30 -28.94
N GLN A 32 22.55 -2.57 -28.41
CA GLN A 32 22.52 -2.13 -27.02
C GLN A 32 21.35 -1.14 -26.93
N THR A 33 20.23 -1.64 -26.41
CA THR A 33 19.09 -0.80 -26.05
C THR A 33 19.60 0.19 -25.01
N ASN A 34 19.70 1.47 -25.37
CA ASN A 34 20.13 2.52 -24.42
C ASN A 34 19.03 2.70 -23.38
N CYS A 35 19.17 2.03 -22.23
CA CYS A 35 18.25 2.20 -21.10
C CYS A 35 18.33 3.62 -20.56
N THR A 36 17.18 4.26 -20.43
CA THR A 36 17.02 5.59 -19.83
C THR A 36 16.67 5.43 -18.35
N ASP A 37 17.42 6.09 -17.48
CA ASP A 37 17.12 6.15 -16.05
C ASP A 37 16.42 7.47 -15.71
N PHE A 38 15.80 7.52 -14.52
CA PHE A 38 15.15 8.73 -14.01
C PHE A 38 16.09 9.92 -13.92
N GLN A 39 15.52 11.09 -14.16
CA GLN A 39 16.13 12.39 -13.98
C GLN A 39 16.57 12.60 -12.54
N ASN A 40 17.67 13.36 -12.37
CA ASN A 40 18.13 13.84 -11.08
C ASN A 40 18.21 15.37 -11.09
N ALA A 41 17.38 15.99 -10.26
CA ALA A 41 17.29 17.43 -10.11
C ALA A 41 17.94 17.88 -8.81
N ASN A 42 18.37 19.14 -8.78
CA ASN A 42 18.76 19.84 -7.58
C ASN A 42 18.59 21.34 -7.82
N LEU A 43 18.69 22.14 -6.76
CA LEU A 43 18.45 23.58 -6.84
C LEU A 43 19.39 24.30 -7.83
N LEU A 44 20.59 23.76 -8.08
CA LEU A 44 21.57 24.32 -9.02
C LEU A 44 21.26 24.00 -10.49
N ARG A 45 20.67 22.83 -10.77
CA ARG A 45 20.29 22.38 -12.12
C ARG A 45 18.92 22.91 -12.56
N GLY A 46 18.20 23.59 -11.67
CA GLY A 46 16.84 24.07 -11.87
C GLY A 46 15.78 23.04 -11.50
N THR A 47 14.55 23.52 -11.34
CA THR A 47 13.37 22.75 -10.91
C THR A 47 12.16 22.97 -11.85
N ASN A 48 12.41 23.47 -13.06
CA ASN A 48 11.38 23.63 -14.07
C ASN A 48 10.85 22.26 -14.50
N LEU A 49 9.53 22.11 -14.62
CA LEU A 49 8.90 20.85 -15.03
C LEU A 49 9.51 20.33 -16.34
N LYS A 50 10.07 19.12 -16.24
CA LYS A 50 10.46 18.24 -17.35
C LYS A 50 9.77 16.92 -17.10
N VAL A 51 9.20 16.34 -18.15
CA VAL A 51 8.45 15.08 -18.06
C VAL A 51 9.08 14.08 -19.02
N GLN A 52 9.36 12.88 -18.52
CA GLN A 52 9.76 11.75 -19.34
C GLN A 52 8.78 10.59 -19.12
N PHE A 53 8.50 9.87 -20.20
CA PHE A 53 7.71 8.64 -20.17
C PHE A 53 8.66 7.49 -20.45
N LEU A 54 8.88 6.66 -19.43
CA LEU A 54 9.78 5.51 -19.51
C LEU A 54 8.93 4.25 -19.63
N LEU A 55 8.95 3.62 -20.79
CA LEU A 55 8.25 2.37 -21.06
C LEU A 55 9.09 1.17 -20.60
N PHE A 56 8.43 0.29 -19.86
CA PHE A 56 8.93 -1.01 -19.45
C PHE A 56 7.97 -2.08 -19.97
N THR A 57 8.54 -3.19 -20.45
CA THR A 57 7.78 -4.30 -21.04
C THR A 57 8.23 -5.61 -20.41
N PRO A 58 7.43 -6.68 -20.49
CA PRO A 58 7.84 -8.00 -19.98
C PRO A 58 9.13 -8.54 -20.62
N LEU A 59 9.47 -8.07 -21.82
CA LEU A 59 10.69 -8.48 -22.54
C LEU A 59 11.97 -7.91 -21.91
N ASP A 60 11.89 -6.70 -21.34
CA ASP A 60 13.01 -6.04 -20.68
C ASP A 60 12.52 -5.21 -19.46
N PRO A 61 12.25 -5.88 -18.33
CA PRO A 61 11.64 -5.26 -17.16
C PRO A 61 12.57 -4.28 -16.43
N SER A 62 13.88 -4.35 -16.69
CA SER A 62 14.91 -3.49 -16.06
C SER A 62 15.29 -2.26 -16.87
N CYS A 63 14.93 -2.21 -18.15
CA CYS A 63 15.36 -1.16 -19.07
C CYS A 63 14.19 -0.23 -19.43
N GLY A 64 14.23 0.99 -18.90
CA GLY A 64 13.27 2.03 -19.29
C GLY A 64 13.58 2.56 -20.68
N GLN A 65 12.66 2.42 -21.63
CA GLN A 65 12.77 3.03 -22.96
C GLN A 65 12.08 4.39 -22.93
N LEU A 66 12.82 5.47 -23.21
CA LEU A 66 12.24 6.79 -23.35
C LEU A 66 11.33 6.81 -24.59
N VAL A 67 10.05 7.11 -24.38
CA VAL A 67 9.04 7.17 -25.45
C VAL A 67 8.40 8.56 -25.48
N GLU A 68 8.76 9.38 -26.46
CA GLU A 68 8.23 10.73 -26.58
C GLU A 68 7.25 10.83 -27.75
N GLU A 69 7.66 10.36 -28.93
CA GLU A 69 6.87 10.42 -30.15
C GLU A 69 6.17 9.10 -30.49
N SER A 70 5.15 9.18 -31.35
CA SER A 70 4.39 8.00 -31.76
C SER A 70 5.27 6.96 -32.46
N SER A 71 6.30 7.41 -33.19
CA SER A 71 7.31 6.54 -33.78
C SER A 71 8.13 5.80 -32.74
N ASP A 72 8.48 6.45 -31.63
CA ASP A 72 9.27 5.82 -30.56
C ASP A 72 8.45 4.72 -29.91
N ILE A 73 7.16 4.97 -29.67
CA ILE A 73 6.24 3.99 -29.10
C ILE A 73 6.07 2.79 -30.05
N GLN A 74 5.88 3.00 -31.35
CA GLN A 74 5.76 1.91 -32.32
C GLN A 74 7.03 1.08 -32.50
N ASN A 75 8.20 1.72 -32.40
CA ASN A 75 9.50 1.06 -32.51
C ASN A 75 9.99 0.47 -31.18
N SER A 76 9.26 0.73 -30.09
CA SER A 76 9.51 0.13 -28.79
C SER A 76 8.85 -1.25 -28.67
N GLY A 77 9.06 -1.93 -27.54
CA GLY A 77 8.34 -3.18 -27.22
C GLY A 77 6.86 -2.99 -26.87
N PHE A 78 6.28 -1.80 -27.09
CA PHE A 78 4.89 -1.47 -26.75
C PHE A 78 3.87 -2.34 -27.49
N ASN A 79 2.86 -2.81 -26.78
CA ASN A 79 1.77 -3.58 -27.37
C ASN A 79 0.39 -2.98 -27.05
N ALA A 80 -0.26 -2.40 -28.06
CA ALA A 80 -1.57 -1.75 -27.91
C ALA A 80 -2.72 -2.71 -27.54
N THR A 81 -2.54 -4.02 -27.68
CA THR A 81 -3.55 -5.01 -27.26
C THR A 81 -3.50 -5.30 -25.76
N LEU A 82 -2.42 -4.90 -25.07
CA LEU A 82 -2.27 -5.07 -23.62
C LEU A 82 -2.80 -3.84 -22.88
N GLY A 83 -3.23 -4.04 -21.62
CA GLY A 83 -3.55 -2.92 -20.74
C GLY A 83 -2.31 -2.06 -20.46
N THR A 84 -2.52 -0.76 -20.23
CA THR A 84 -1.43 0.19 -19.94
C THR A 84 -1.52 0.69 -18.52
N LYS A 85 -0.43 0.57 -17.76
CA LYS A 85 -0.32 1.02 -16.36
C LYS A 85 0.64 2.19 -16.26
N LEU A 86 0.15 3.35 -15.85
CA LEU A 86 0.97 4.54 -15.63
C LEU A 86 1.30 4.67 -14.15
N VAL A 87 2.58 4.77 -13.81
CA VAL A 87 3.04 4.99 -12.43
C VAL A 87 3.53 6.43 -12.28
N ILE A 88 2.87 7.21 -11.43
CA ILE A 88 3.17 8.64 -11.23
C ILE A 88 3.65 8.85 -9.80
N HIS A 89 4.94 9.19 -9.64
CA HIS A 89 5.49 9.47 -8.32
C HIS A 89 5.01 10.82 -7.75
N GLY A 90 5.27 11.05 -6.47
CA GLY A 90 4.92 12.27 -5.76
C GLY A 90 6.04 13.30 -5.65
N PHE A 91 5.92 14.17 -4.64
CA PHE A 91 6.91 15.18 -4.28
C PHE A 91 8.30 14.56 -3.96
N ARG A 92 9.37 15.18 -4.47
CA ARG A 92 10.76 14.73 -4.34
C ARG A 92 11.65 15.86 -3.83
N ALA A 93 11.59 16.15 -2.53
CA ALA A 93 12.36 17.24 -1.91
C ALA A 93 13.86 17.28 -2.31
N LEU A 94 14.49 16.10 -2.41
CA LEU A 94 15.92 15.95 -2.76
C LEU A 94 16.19 15.81 -4.27
N GLY A 95 15.15 15.73 -5.11
CA GLY A 95 15.28 15.61 -6.56
C GLY A 95 15.94 14.33 -7.04
N THR A 96 15.77 13.24 -6.30
CA THR A 96 16.30 11.91 -6.64
C THR A 96 15.20 10.96 -7.11
N LYS A 97 15.60 10.00 -7.96
CA LYS A 97 14.79 8.83 -8.33
C LYS A 97 14.09 8.21 -7.11
N PRO A 98 12.79 7.88 -7.18
CA PRO A 98 12.12 7.18 -6.10
C PRO A 98 12.74 5.79 -5.90
N SER A 99 13.26 5.49 -4.71
CA SER A 99 13.98 4.23 -4.44
C SER A 99 13.11 2.97 -4.56
N TRP A 100 11.78 3.12 -4.55
CA TRP A 100 10.81 2.04 -4.67
C TRP A 100 10.39 1.74 -6.11
N ILE A 101 10.70 2.62 -7.08
CA ILE A 101 10.09 2.58 -8.42
C ILE A 101 10.46 1.31 -9.21
N ASP A 102 11.72 0.88 -9.14
CA ASP A 102 12.20 -0.28 -9.89
C ASP A 102 11.50 -1.57 -9.43
N ARG A 103 11.39 -1.76 -8.10
CA ARG A 103 10.65 -2.90 -7.53
C ARG A 103 9.17 -2.83 -7.87
N PHE A 104 8.58 -1.64 -7.89
CA PHE A 104 7.17 -1.47 -8.25
C PHE A 104 6.92 -1.90 -9.70
N ILE A 105 7.74 -1.41 -10.64
CA ILE A 105 7.65 -1.77 -12.06
C ILE A 105 7.79 -3.29 -12.24
N ASP A 106 8.79 -3.92 -11.63
CA ASP A 106 8.98 -5.37 -11.67
C ASP A 106 7.77 -6.12 -11.11
N ALA A 107 7.23 -5.68 -9.97
CA ALA A 107 6.03 -6.28 -9.39
C ALA A 107 4.79 -6.16 -10.31
N LEU A 108 4.62 -5.04 -11.01
CA LEU A 108 3.52 -4.85 -11.97
C LEU A 108 3.65 -5.78 -13.18
N LEU A 109 4.85 -5.85 -13.77
CA LEU A 109 5.13 -6.70 -14.94
C LEU A 109 5.00 -8.19 -14.62
N ARG A 110 5.29 -8.60 -13.38
CA ARG A 110 5.05 -9.98 -12.92
C ARG A 110 3.58 -10.27 -12.62
N ALA A 111 2.84 -9.27 -12.17
CA ALA A 111 1.44 -9.43 -11.78
C ALA A 111 0.47 -9.37 -12.98
N ALA A 112 0.84 -8.73 -14.08
CA ALA A 112 0.01 -8.61 -15.27
C ALA A 112 0.84 -8.48 -16.56
N ASP A 113 0.35 -9.11 -17.63
CA ASP A 113 0.86 -8.86 -18.98
C ASP A 113 0.35 -7.50 -19.48
N ALA A 114 1.17 -6.47 -19.30
CA ALA A 114 0.79 -5.07 -19.48
C ALA A 114 1.98 -4.22 -19.94
N ASN A 115 1.67 -3.09 -20.58
CA ASN A 115 2.65 -2.01 -20.75
C ASN A 115 2.75 -1.24 -19.44
N VAL A 116 3.96 -1.07 -18.89
CA VAL A 116 4.17 -0.24 -17.69
C VAL A 116 4.93 1.01 -18.07
N ILE A 117 4.38 2.18 -17.76
CA ILE A 117 4.97 3.48 -18.09
C ILE A 117 5.21 4.23 -16.81
N ALA A 118 6.48 4.48 -16.48
CA ALA A 118 6.85 5.31 -15.37
C ALA A 118 6.90 6.78 -15.83
N VAL A 119 6.15 7.65 -15.16
CA VAL A 119 6.13 9.09 -15.42
C VAL A 119 7.15 9.76 -14.53
N ASP A 120 8.27 10.14 -15.11
CA ASP A 120 9.33 10.86 -14.43
C ASP A 120 9.10 12.37 -14.58
N TRP A 121 8.86 13.02 -13.45
CA TRP A 121 8.75 14.47 -13.34
C TRP A 121 9.60 15.00 -12.18
N VAL A 122 10.73 14.34 -11.88
CA VAL A 122 11.61 14.67 -10.75
C VAL A 122 11.91 16.17 -10.68
N TYR A 123 12.26 16.80 -11.80
CA TYR A 123 12.53 18.25 -11.84
C TYR A 123 11.37 19.11 -11.32
N GLY A 124 10.14 18.86 -11.79
CA GLY A 124 8.96 19.63 -11.38
C GLY A 124 8.42 19.28 -9.99
N SER A 125 8.88 18.16 -9.42
CA SER A 125 8.51 17.70 -8.07
C SER A 125 9.55 18.06 -6.99
N THR A 126 10.62 18.78 -7.36
CA THR A 126 11.76 19.09 -6.47
C THR A 126 11.63 20.48 -5.83
N ALA A 127 12.36 20.68 -4.72
CA ALA A 127 12.46 21.91 -3.94
C ALA A 127 11.26 22.19 -3.02
N ALA A 128 10.51 23.26 -3.24
CA ALA A 128 9.42 23.65 -2.36
C ALA A 128 8.13 22.91 -2.72
N TYR A 129 7.40 22.43 -1.72
CA TYR A 129 6.16 21.67 -1.93
C TYR A 129 5.14 22.42 -2.80
N PHE A 130 4.89 23.70 -2.50
CA PHE A 130 3.93 24.50 -3.26
C PHE A 130 4.33 24.70 -4.74
N SER A 131 5.62 24.79 -5.04
CA SER A 131 6.10 24.83 -6.43
C SER A 131 5.83 23.52 -7.16
N ALA A 132 5.87 22.38 -6.46
CA ALA A 132 5.47 21.10 -7.04
C ALA A 132 3.97 21.01 -7.28
N VAL A 133 3.14 21.56 -6.37
CA VAL A 133 1.69 21.67 -6.53
C VAL A 133 1.32 22.47 -7.78
N GLU A 134 1.98 23.61 -8.02
CA GLU A 134 1.76 24.45 -9.22
C GLU A 134 2.01 23.69 -10.54
N ASN A 135 2.87 22.66 -10.52
CA ASN A 135 3.17 21.86 -11.71
C ASN A 135 2.14 20.75 -11.99
N VAL A 136 1.25 20.42 -11.06
CA VAL A 136 0.32 19.26 -11.19
C VAL A 136 -0.60 19.39 -12.40
N ILE A 137 -1.17 20.57 -12.64
CA ILE A 137 -2.04 20.81 -13.81
C ILE A 137 -1.26 20.64 -15.10
N LYS A 138 -0.06 21.25 -15.18
CA LYS A 138 0.78 21.16 -16.39
C LYS A 138 1.22 19.72 -16.64
N LEU A 139 1.58 18.98 -15.61
CA LEU A 139 1.92 17.56 -15.71
C LEU A 139 0.71 16.73 -16.19
N GLY A 140 -0.48 16.96 -15.64
CA GLY A 140 -1.70 16.28 -16.10
C GLY A 140 -1.99 16.54 -17.58
N LEU A 141 -1.74 17.75 -18.06
CA LEU A 141 -1.84 18.08 -19.49
C LEU A 141 -0.80 17.32 -20.33
N GLU A 142 0.46 17.27 -19.92
CA GLU A 142 1.50 16.50 -20.64
C GLU A 142 1.15 15.01 -20.72
N ILE A 143 0.73 14.40 -19.61
CA ILE A 143 0.27 13.01 -19.56
C ILE A 143 -0.93 12.81 -20.48
N SER A 144 -1.88 13.73 -20.49
CA SER A 144 -3.05 13.63 -21.36
C SER A 144 -2.69 13.69 -22.83
N ARG A 145 -1.73 14.54 -23.22
CA ARG A 145 -1.21 14.56 -24.61
C ARG A 145 -0.54 13.24 -24.98
N PHE A 146 0.23 12.66 -24.06
CA PHE A 146 0.87 11.37 -24.26
C PHE A 146 -0.16 10.23 -24.39
N LEU A 147 -1.17 10.18 -23.53
CA LEU A 147 -2.26 9.20 -23.62
C LEU A 147 -2.99 9.27 -24.97
N ARG A 148 -3.21 10.46 -25.55
CA ARG A 148 -3.80 10.57 -26.90
C ARG A 148 -2.97 9.86 -27.97
N LYS A 149 -1.64 9.83 -27.84
CA LYS A 149 -0.77 9.06 -28.75
C LYS A 149 -1.04 7.56 -28.59
N LEU A 150 -1.16 7.07 -27.36
CA LEU A 150 -1.49 5.66 -27.09
C LEU A 150 -2.88 5.27 -27.64
N LEU A 151 -3.89 6.12 -27.45
CA LEU A 151 -5.23 5.89 -27.98
C LEU A 151 -5.24 5.85 -29.52
N ALA A 152 -4.47 6.73 -30.17
CA ALA A 152 -4.30 6.71 -31.62
C ALA A 152 -3.62 5.43 -32.14
N LEU A 153 -2.86 4.72 -31.29
CA LEU A 153 -2.29 3.41 -31.58
C LEU A 153 -3.25 2.25 -31.29
N GLY A 154 -4.47 2.52 -30.82
CA GLY A 154 -5.52 1.52 -30.59
C GLY A 154 -5.71 1.07 -29.14
N VAL A 155 -5.03 1.71 -28.17
CA VAL A 155 -5.29 1.46 -26.74
C VAL A 155 -6.71 1.93 -26.39
N SER A 156 -7.45 1.14 -25.62
CA SER A 156 -8.77 1.55 -25.11
C SER A 156 -8.62 2.40 -23.84
N GLU A 157 -9.39 3.48 -23.70
CA GLU A 157 -9.45 4.28 -22.45
C GLU A 157 -9.73 3.41 -21.22
N SER A 158 -10.65 2.45 -21.35
CA SER A 158 -11.02 1.49 -20.30
C SER A 158 -9.90 0.53 -19.88
N SER A 159 -8.83 0.41 -20.69
CA SER A 159 -7.65 -0.41 -20.41
C SER A 159 -6.51 0.35 -19.73
N ILE A 160 -6.69 1.67 -19.53
CA ILE A 160 -5.71 2.53 -18.85
C ILE A 160 -5.92 2.46 -17.35
N HIS A 161 -4.84 2.16 -16.62
CA HIS A 161 -4.79 2.20 -15.16
C HIS A 161 -3.72 3.20 -14.72
N ILE A 162 -4.12 4.28 -14.06
CA ILE A 162 -3.18 5.23 -13.45
C ILE A 162 -2.98 4.86 -11.97
N ILE A 163 -1.72 4.77 -11.55
CA ILE A 163 -1.31 4.52 -10.17
C ILE A 163 -0.51 5.74 -9.71
N GLY A 164 -1.12 6.58 -8.89
CA GLY A 164 -0.54 7.84 -8.44
C GLY A 164 -0.15 7.78 -6.97
N ILE A 165 1.07 8.19 -6.65
CA ILE A 165 1.60 8.23 -5.27
C ILE A 165 1.62 9.69 -4.80
N SER A 166 1.07 9.99 -3.62
CA SER A 166 1.13 11.34 -3.05
C SER A 166 0.54 12.39 -4.01
N LEU A 167 1.28 13.43 -4.39
CA LEU A 167 0.89 14.39 -5.45
C LEU A 167 0.51 13.70 -6.77
N GLY A 168 1.16 12.58 -7.12
CA GLY A 168 0.86 11.82 -8.33
C GLY A 168 -0.56 11.26 -8.37
N ALA A 169 -1.21 11.06 -7.21
CA ALA A 169 -2.61 10.66 -7.16
C ALA A 169 -3.55 11.75 -7.70
N HIS A 170 -3.30 13.01 -7.36
CA HIS A 170 -4.06 14.15 -7.88
C HIS A 170 -3.77 14.44 -9.34
N VAL A 171 -2.53 14.20 -9.79
CA VAL A 171 -2.20 14.20 -11.22
C VAL A 171 -3.04 13.16 -11.95
N GLY A 172 -3.16 11.94 -11.40
CA GLY A 172 -4.01 10.89 -11.96
C GLY A 172 -5.49 11.29 -12.04
N GLY A 173 -6.02 11.90 -10.97
CA GLY A 173 -7.38 12.46 -10.95
C GLY A 173 -7.59 13.52 -12.03
N MET A 174 -6.71 14.52 -12.10
CA MET A 174 -6.72 15.56 -13.13
C MET A 174 -6.70 15.00 -14.56
N VAL A 175 -5.90 13.96 -14.81
CA VAL A 175 -5.89 13.28 -16.12
C VAL A 175 -7.25 12.59 -16.35
N GLY A 176 -7.78 11.87 -15.37
CA GLY A 176 -9.11 11.26 -15.43
C GLY A 176 -10.22 12.27 -15.75
N HIS A 177 -10.22 13.42 -15.09
CA HIS A 177 -11.11 14.54 -15.34
C HIS A 177 -11.03 15.03 -16.81
N PHE A 178 -9.83 15.19 -17.36
CA PHE A 178 -9.64 15.58 -18.77
C PHE A 178 -10.18 14.54 -19.78
N TYR A 179 -10.32 13.29 -19.35
CA TYR A 179 -10.95 12.19 -20.11
C TYR A 179 -12.39 11.93 -19.68
N ASN A 180 -13.04 12.85 -18.97
CA ASN A 180 -14.42 12.76 -18.51
C ASN A 180 -14.74 11.49 -17.70
N GLY A 181 -13.77 10.99 -16.93
CA GLY A 181 -13.97 9.79 -16.10
C GLY A 181 -13.96 8.47 -16.86
N GLN A 182 -13.59 8.47 -18.14
CA GLN A 182 -13.70 7.28 -19.01
C GLN A 182 -12.50 6.33 -18.92
N LEU A 183 -11.45 6.71 -18.18
CA LEU A 183 -10.30 5.84 -17.95
C LEU A 183 -10.70 4.62 -17.11
N GLY A 184 -10.04 3.49 -17.35
CA GLY A 184 -10.36 2.22 -16.71
C GLY A 184 -10.28 2.25 -15.18
N ARG A 185 -9.14 2.69 -14.65
CA ARG A 185 -8.91 2.69 -13.19
C ARG A 185 -7.93 3.77 -12.75
N ILE A 186 -8.17 4.34 -11.57
CA ILE A 186 -7.17 5.11 -10.83
C ILE A 186 -6.98 4.49 -9.44
N THR A 187 -5.72 4.26 -9.06
CA THR A 187 -5.34 3.87 -7.69
C THR A 187 -4.51 5.00 -7.08
N GLY A 188 -5.05 5.65 -6.05
CA GLY A 188 -4.35 6.64 -5.23
C GLY A 188 -3.62 5.99 -4.07
N LEU A 189 -2.30 6.05 -4.05
CA LEU A 189 -1.45 5.55 -2.97
C LEU A 189 -1.08 6.71 -2.06
N ASP A 190 -1.79 6.78 -0.93
CA ASP A 190 -1.78 7.86 0.05
C ASP A 190 -1.77 9.26 -0.60
N PRO A 191 -2.87 9.65 -1.26
CA PRO A 191 -2.97 10.94 -1.95
C PRO A 191 -2.62 12.10 -1.02
N ALA A 192 -1.91 13.13 -1.51
CA ALA A 192 -1.39 14.19 -0.65
C ALA A 192 -2.50 15.04 0.01
N GLY A 193 -2.39 15.29 1.30
CA GLY A 193 -3.36 16.09 2.05
C GLY A 193 -3.21 17.61 1.90
N PRO A 194 -2.00 18.19 2.03
CA PRO A 194 -1.78 19.62 1.92
C PRO A 194 -2.17 20.17 0.54
N GLU A 195 -2.86 21.30 0.51
CA GLU A 195 -3.59 21.90 -0.64
C GLU A 195 -4.85 21.14 -1.10
N TYR A 196 -4.90 19.81 -1.03
CA TYR A 196 -5.99 19.04 -1.64
C TYR A 196 -7.15 18.67 -0.72
N THR A 197 -6.95 18.61 0.60
CA THR A 197 -8.03 18.23 1.54
C THR A 197 -9.26 19.14 1.48
N ARG A 198 -9.06 20.41 1.07
CA ARG A 198 -10.12 21.42 0.93
C ARG A 198 -10.35 21.84 -0.53
N ALA A 199 -9.66 21.21 -1.47
CA ALA A 199 -9.78 21.52 -2.89
C ALA A 199 -11.12 21.03 -3.45
N SER A 200 -11.57 21.65 -4.55
CA SER A 200 -12.77 21.20 -5.26
C SER A 200 -12.55 19.83 -5.91
N LEU A 201 -13.63 19.17 -6.38
CA LEU A 201 -13.51 17.85 -7.01
C LEU A 201 -12.59 17.88 -8.23
N GLU A 202 -12.70 18.94 -9.03
CA GLU A 202 -11.92 19.18 -10.25
C GLU A 202 -10.42 19.42 -9.99
N GLU A 203 -10.04 19.73 -8.76
CA GLU A 203 -8.67 20.05 -8.36
C GLU A 203 -7.94 18.89 -7.69
N ARG A 204 -8.64 17.79 -7.36
CA ARG A 204 -8.07 16.64 -6.63
C ARG A 204 -8.47 15.32 -7.27
N LEU A 205 -8.11 14.23 -6.62
CA LEU A 205 -8.62 12.91 -6.99
C LEU A 205 -10.04 12.77 -6.45
N ASP A 206 -10.96 12.26 -7.27
CA ASP A 206 -12.32 11.93 -6.85
C ASP A 206 -12.87 10.70 -7.59
N PRO A 207 -13.96 10.08 -7.10
CA PRO A 207 -14.55 8.87 -7.71
C PRO A 207 -14.93 9.03 -9.18
N GLY A 208 -15.28 10.25 -9.63
CA GLY A 208 -15.67 10.57 -11.00
C GLY A 208 -14.53 10.57 -12.02
N ASP A 209 -13.27 10.45 -11.58
CA ASP A 209 -12.10 10.54 -12.47
C ASP A 209 -11.82 9.26 -13.28
N ALA A 210 -12.48 8.13 -12.96
CA ALA A 210 -12.35 6.89 -13.72
C ALA A 210 -13.57 5.99 -13.54
N LEU A 211 -13.69 4.96 -14.39
CA LEU A 211 -14.67 3.89 -14.23
C LEU A 211 -14.52 3.19 -12.86
N PHE A 212 -13.31 3.15 -12.31
CA PHE A 212 -13.08 2.72 -10.94
C PHE A 212 -11.92 3.46 -10.29
N VAL A 213 -12.19 4.25 -9.25
CA VAL A 213 -11.18 4.85 -8.38
C VAL A 213 -11.12 4.14 -7.03
N GLU A 214 -9.92 3.84 -6.56
CA GLU A 214 -9.67 3.43 -5.18
C GLU A 214 -8.52 4.24 -4.57
N ALA A 215 -8.54 4.38 -3.25
CA ALA A 215 -7.50 5.08 -2.52
C ALA A 215 -7.04 4.29 -1.30
N ILE A 216 -5.73 4.29 -1.04
CA ILE A 216 -5.11 3.65 0.12
C ILE A 216 -4.59 4.75 1.02
N HIS A 217 -5.19 4.90 2.19
CA HIS A 217 -4.86 5.92 3.18
C HIS A 217 -3.99 5.31 4.28
N THR A 218 -2.81 5.88 4.46
CA THR A 218 -1.83 5.43 5.45
C THR A 218 -1.21 6.55 6.26
N ASP A 219 -1.47 7.84 5.98
CA ASP A 219 -0.88 8.97 6.73
C ASP A 219 -1.81 10.20 6.85
N THR A 220 -3.11 9.99 7.11
CA THR A 220 -4.14 11.05 7.05
C THR A 220 -3.99 12.14 8.11
N ASP A 221 -3.29 11.91 9.20
CA ASP A 221 -3.03 12.92 10.22
C ASP A 221 -1.82 13.82 9.88
N ASN A 222 -0.99 13.42 8.91
CA ASN A 222 0.21 14.15 8.48
C ASN A 222 0.20 14.47 6.96
N LEU A 223 0.86 13.67 6.09
CA LEU A 223 1.05 13.98 4.67
C LEU A 223 -0.12 13.57 3.77
N GLY A 224 -0.92 12.58 4.16
CA GLY A 224 -2.04 12.03 3.39
C GLY A 224 -3.34 12.83 3.52
N ILE A 225 -4.22 12.70 2.53
CA ILE A 225 -5.53 13.35 2.50
C ILE A 225 -6.51 12.73 3.50
N ARG A 226 -7.24 13.60 4.22
CA ARG A 226 -8.13 13.20 5.34
C ARG A 226 -9.51 12.72 4.93
N ILE A 227 -9.89 12.98 3.69
CA ILE A 227 -11.22 12.69 3.16
C ILE A 227 -11.14 11.49 2.20
N PRO A 228 -12.22 10.71 2.07
CA PRO A 228 -12.33 9.73 1.00
C PRO A 228 -12.26 10.41 -0.37
N VAL A 229 -11.66 9.73 -1.33
CA VAL A 229 -11.44 10.21 -2.70
C VAL A 229 -11.66 9.13 -3.78
N GLY A 230 -12.06 7.91 -3.40
CA GLY A 230 -12.37 6.84 -4.36
C GLY A 230 -13.75 6.24 -4.17
N HIS A 231 -14.13 5.33 -5.07
CA HIS A 231 -15.28 4.45 -4.84
C HIS A 231 -15.04 3.55 -3.63
N VAL A 232 -13.79 3.11 -3.43
CA VAL A 232 -13.34 2.33 -2.28
C VAL A 232 -12.10 2.97 -1.65
N ASP A 233 -12.21 3.36 -0.38
CA ASP A 233 -11.14 3.99 0.39
C ASP A 233 -10.67 3.07 1.52
N TYR A 234 -9.46 2.53 1.35
CA TYR A 234 -8.81 1.65 2.32
C TYR A 234 -8.09 2.45 3.39
N PHE A 235 -8.60 2.45 4.61
CA PHE A 235 -7.96 3.07 5.78
C PHE A 235 -7.14 2.03 6.55
N ILE A 236 -5.87 1.89 6.19
CA ILE A 236 -4.98 0.84 6.72
C ILE A 236 -4.63 1.16 8.17
N ASN A 237 -4.90 0.24 9.09
CA ASN A 237 -4.69 0.46 10.53
C ASN A 237 -5.39 1.73 11.05
N GLY A 238 -6.47 2.16 10.39
CA GLY A 238 -7.18 3.41 10.68
C GLY A 238 -6.77 4.60 9.80
N GLY A 239 -5.70 4.45 9.00
CA GLY A 239 -5.20 5.43 8.05
C GLY A 239 -4.28 6.50 8.64
N GLN A 240 -3.76 6.28 9.85
CA GLN A 240 -2.87 7.21 10.57
C GLN A 240 -1.56 6.47 10.84
N ASP A 241 -1.28 6.09 12.09
CA ASP A 241 -0.04 5.40 12.44
C ASP A 241 0.02 3.95 11.91
N GLN A 242 1.05 3.64 11.14
CA GLN A 242 1.28 2.31 10.58
C GLN A 242 2.25 1.50 11.47
N PRO A 243 1.97 0.21 11.73
CA PRO A 243 2.85 -0.64 12.51
C PRO A 243 4.29 -0.65 11.95
N GLY A 244 5.27 -0.46 12.83
CA GLY A 244 6.69 -0.43 12.47
C GLY A 244 7.22 0.93 11.99
N CYS A 245 6.35 1.93 11.83
CA CYS A 245 6.80 3.30 11.58
C CYS A 245 7.19 4.02 12.89
N PRO A 246 8.18 4.94 12.84
CA PRO A 246 8.60 5.67 14.04
C PRO A 246 7.50 6.60 14.54
N THR A 247 7.21 6.57 15.84
CA THR A 247 6.18 7.44 16.46
C THR A 247 6.78 8.71 17.10
N SER A 248 8.09 8.94 16.95
CA SER A 248 8.80 10.03 17.60
C SER A 248 9.44 10.97 16.58
N ILE A 249 9.22 12.27 16.77
CA ILE A 249 9.82 13.34 15.96
C ILE A 249 11.35 13.27 15.90
N TYR A 250 12.01 12.65 16.88
CA TYR A 250 13.47 12.48 16.90
C TYR A 250 13.99 11.52 15.80
N ALA A 251 13.09 10.74 15.17
CA ALA A 251 13.44 9.94 14.00
C ALA A 251 13.55 10.76 12.69
N GLY A 252 13.36 12.09 12.76
CA GLY A 252 13.60 13.01 11.65
C GLY A 252 12.68 12.75 10.45
N TYR A 253 13.25 12.73 9.24
CA TYR A 253 12.47 12.54 8.01
C TYR A 253 11.69 11.21 8.00
N SER A 254 12.20 10.16 8.66
CA SER A 254 11.54 8.85 8.76
C SER A 254 10.22 8.90 9.53
N TYR A 255 10.09 9.80 10.52
CA TYR A 255 8.83 10.03 11.24
C TYR A 255 7.75 10.59 10.32
N LEU A 256 8.13 11.40 9.32
CA LEU A 256 7.18 12.03 8.40
C LEU A 256 6.81 11.13 7.22
N ILE A 257 7.75 10.34 6.71
CA ILE A 257 7.61 9.67 5.41
C ILE A 257 7.22 8.18 5.52
N CYS A 258 7.44 7.55 6.67
CA CYS A 258 7.25 6.09 6.79
C CYS A 258 5.79 5.68 6.58
N ASP A 259 4.86 6.34 7.27
CA ASP A 259 3.43 6.08 7.16
C ASP A 259 2.93 6.40 5.74
N HIS A 260 3.38 7.51 5.17
CA HIS A 260 3.06 7.90 3.80
C HIS A 260 3.49 6.85 2.76
N MET A 261 4.70 6.29 2.93
CA MET A 261 5.22 5.26 2.03
C MET A 261 4.64 3.85 2.26
N ARG A 262 3.88 3.65 3.34
CA ARG A 262 3.24 2.36 3.61
C ARG A 262 2.28 1.95 2.49
N ALA A 263 1.53 2.89 1.91
CA ALA A 263 0.62 2.60 0.80
C ALA A 263 1.34 1.97 -0.40
N VAL A 264 2.53 2.49 -0.75
CA VAL A 264 3.38 1.94 -1.82
C VAL A 264 3.84 0.52 -1.49
N HIS A 265 4.33 0.30 -0.28
CA HIS A 265 4.82 -1.02 0.13
C HIS A 265 3.70 -2.06 0.23
N LEU A 266 2.51 -1.68 0.68
CA LEU A 266 1.34 -2.56 0.70
C LEU A 266 0.92 -2.93 -0.72
N TYR A 267 0.88 -1.97 -1.64
CA TYR A 267 0.49 -2.24 -3.01
C TYR A 267 1.50 -3.16 -3.71
N ILE A 268 2.82 -2.93 -3.55
CA ILE A 268 3.86 -3.85 -4.04
C ILE A 268 3.67 -5.26 -3.47
N SER A 269 3.45 -5.38 -2.14
CA SER A 269 3.23 -6.68 -1.50
C SER A 269 1.95 -7.39 -1.99
N ALA A 270 0.93 -6.62 -2.39
CA ALA A 270 -0.30 -7.15 -2.97
C ALA A 270 -0.08 -7.67 -4.40
N LEU A 271 0.73 -6.97 -5.21
CA LEU A 271 1.12 -7.39 -6.55
C LEU A 271 1.93 -8.69 -6.54
N GLU A 272 2.81 -8.84 -5.56
CA GLU A 272 3.58 -10.07 -5.32
C GLU A 272 2.71 -11.24 -4.82
N ASN A 273 1.38 -11.03 -4.67
CA ASN A 273 0.36 -12.00 -4.28
C ASN A 273 0.74 -12.86 -3.06
N SER A 274 1.44 -12.25 -2.10
CA SER A 274 1.94 -12.97 -0.94
C SER A 274 0.84 -13.20 0.10
N CYS A 275 -0.13 -12.28 0.21
CA CYS A 275 -1.22 -12.35 1.19
C CYS A 275 -2.50 -11.62 0.73
N PRO A 276 -3.70 -12.15 1.08
CA PRO A 276 -4.96 -11.50 0.76
C PRO A 276 -5.20 -10.34 1.74
N LEU A 277 -4.81 -9.12 1.34
CA LEU A 277 -5.05 -7.87 2.09
C LEU A 277 -6.54 -7.48 2.04
N VAL A 278 -7.36 -8.24 2.76
CA VAL A 278 -8.83 -8.12 2.79
C VAL A 278 -9.25 -7.00 3.73
N ALA A 279 -10.17 -6.14 3.25
CA ALA A 279 -10.75 -5.04 4.01
C ALA A 279 -12.26 -5.21 4.20
N PHE A 280 -12.79 -4.59 5.25
CA PHE A 280 -14.19 -4.69 5.66
C PHE A 280 -14.88 -3.32 5.61
N PRO A 281 -16.05 -3.20 4.94
CA PRO A 281 -16.79 -1.95 4.92
C PRO A 281 -17.25 -1.58 6.32
N CYS A 282 -17.00 -0.34 6.72
CA CYS A 282 -17.44 0.14 8.02
C CYS A 282 -17.63 1.66 8.02
N THR A 283 -18.49 2.17 8.89
CA THR A 283 -18.72 3.63 9.00
C THR A 283 -17.49 4.38 9.50
N ASN A 284 -16.75 3.78 10.45
CA ASN A 284 -15.53 4.33 11.00
C ASN A 284 -14.65 3.23 11.61
N TYR A 285 -13.38 3.57 11.86
CA TYR A 285 -12.39 2.63 12.37
C TYR A 285 -12.70 2.09 13.77
N LYS A 286 -13.33 2.90 14.63
CA LYS A 286 -13.70 2.48 15.99
C LYS A 286 -14.75 1.36 15.96
N ASP A 287 -15.74 1.47 15.08
CA ASP A 287 -16.77 0.45 14.91
C ASP A 287 -16.21 -0.83 14.30
N PHE A 288 -15.24 -0.71 13.38
CA PHE A 288 -14.48 -1.84 12.86
C PHE A 288 -13.75 -2.59 13.98
N LEU A 289 -12.93 -1.89 14.78
CA LEU A 289 -12.22 -2.49 15.92
C LEU A 289 -13.17 -3.08 16.98
N ALA A 290 -14.36 -2.51 17.13
CA ALA A 290 -15.40 -3.01 18.03
C ALA A 290 -16.19 -4.21 17.47
N GLY A 291 -15.81 -4.79 16.32
CA GLY A 291 -16.48 -5.94 15.75
C GLY A 291 -17.93 -5.67 15.36
N GLN A 292 -18.22 -4.46 14.86
CA GLN A 292 -19.56 -4.11 14.36
C GLN A 292 -19.71 -4.37 12.86
N CYS A 293 -18.59 -4.53 12.14
CA CYS A 293 -18.52 -4.71 10.71
C CYS A 293 -17.78 -6.03 10.41
N LEU A 294 -18.56 -7.10 10.25
CA LEU A 294 -18.04 -8.48 10.28
C LEU A 294 -18.07 -9.19 8.93
N ASP A 295 -18.79 -8.64 7.96
CA ASP A 295 -18.94 -9.19 6.62
C ASP A 295 -18.81 -8.08 5.57
N CYS A 296 -18.96 -8.48 4.32
CA CYS A 296 -18.94 -7.59 3.16
C CYS A 296 -20.24 -7.70 2.36
N PHE A 297 -21.36 -8.04 3.01
CA PHE A 297 -22.65 -8.18 2.35
C PHE A 297 -23.12 -6.85 1.76
N ASN A 298 -23.11 -5.79 2.57
CA ASN A 298 -23.47 -4.45 2.16
C ASN A 298 -22.21 -3.56 2.18
N PRO A 299 -21.78 -2.96 1.05
CA PRO A 299 -22.41 -2.95 -0.28
C PRO A 299 -21.89 -4.02 -1.28
N PHE A 300 -21.03 -4.96 -0.86
CA PHE A 300 -20.23 -5.78 -1.80
C PHE A 300 -20.73 -7.20 -2.09
N LEU A 301 -21.97 -7.54 -1.70
CA LEU A 301 -22.59 -8.85 -1.94
C LEU A 301 -21.71 -10.04 -1.51
N LEU A 302 -21.13 -9.96 -0.31
CA LEU A 302 -20.22 -10.93 0.34
C LEU A 302 -18.82 -11.03 -0.25
N SER A 303 -18.49 -10.24 -1.27
CA SER A 303 -17.14 -10.18 -1.82
C SER A 303 -16.37 -9.09 -1.08
N CYS A 304 -15.44 -9.46 -0.21
CA CYS A 304 -14.66 -8.44 0.51
C CYS A 304 -13.58 -7.82 -0.38
N PRO A 305 -13.44 -6.48 -0.41
CA PRO A 305 -12.45 -5.79 -1.21
C PRO A 305 -11.03 -6.15 -0.79
N ARG A 306 -10.14 -6.18 -1.78
CA ARG A 306 -8.71 -6.48 -1.61
C ARG A 306 -7.86 -5.49 -2.38
N ILE A 307 -6.76 -5.09 -1.76
CA ILE A 307 -5.71 -4.30 -2.42
C ILE A 307 -5.03 -5.16 -3.49
N GLY A 308 -4.72 -4.58 -4.65
CA GLY A 308 -3.98 -5.20 -5.75
C GLY A 308 -4.69 -5.10 -7.11
N LEU A 309 -4.16 -5.78 -8.14
CA LEU A 309 -4.72 -5.80 -9.50
C LEU A 309 -5.93 -6.73 -9.64
N VAL A 310 -6.93 -6.55 -8.78
CA VAL A 310 -8.21 -7.26 -8.87
C VAL A 310 -9.21 -6.35 -9.58
N GLU A 311 -9.99 -6.90 -10.51
CA GLU A 311 -11.06 -6.16 -11.20
C GLU A 311 -12.00 -5.53 -10.18
N GLN A 312 -12.19 -4.20 -10.28
CA GLN A 312 -12.94 -3.39 -9.31
C GLN A 312 -12.55 -3.66 -7.83
N GLY A 313 -11.31 -4.03 -7.52
CA GLY A 313 -10.89 -4.37 -6.15
C GLY A 313 -11.45 -5.70 -5.62
N GLY A 314 -12.00 -6.55 -6.50
CA GLY A 314 -12.55 -7.86 -6.16
C GLY A 314 -13.98 -7.82 -5.64
N VAL A 315 -14.67 -6.68 -5.80
CA VAL A 315 -16.04 -6.50 -5.34
C VAL A 315 -17.01 -6.46 -6.52
N LYS A 316 -18.23 -6.97 -6.30
CA LYS A 316 -19.34 -6.80 -7.23
C LYS A 316 -20.15 -5.61 -6.75
N ILE A 317 -20.14 -4.52 -7.50
CA ILE A 317 -20.88 -3.31 -7.13
C ILE A 317 -21.72 -2.81 -8.29
N GLU A 318 -23.04 -2.87 -8.13
CA GLU A 318 -23.99 -2.33 -9.11
C GLU A 318 -25.18 -1.66 -8.39
N PRO A 319 -25.35 -0.32 -8.53
CA PRO A 319 -24.42 0.66 -9.12
C PRO A 319 -23.18 0.90 -8.24
N LEU A 320 -22.08 1.39 -8.83
CA LEU A 320 -20.89 1.82 -8.08
C LEU A 320 -21.30 2.82 -6.98
N PRO A 321 -20.78 2.66 -5.75
CA PRO A 321 -21.13 3.52 -4.65
C PRO A 321 -20.39 4.84 -4.84
N LYS A 322 -20.93 5.93 -4.31
CA LYS A 322 -20.23 7.21 -4.36
C LYS A 322 -18.85 7.09 -3.66
N GLU A 323 -18.85 6.63 -2.41
CA GLU A 323 -17.66 6.45 -1.58
C GLU A 323 -17.93 5.33 -0.55
N VAL A 324 -16.99 4.42 -0.33
CA VAL A 324 -17.07 3.39 0.71
C VAL A 324 -15.77 3.30 1.48
N LYS A 325 -15.84 3.54 2.78
CA LYS A 325 -14.70 3.35 3.68
C LYS A 325 -14.57 1.89 4.07
N VAL A 326 -13.38 1.34 3.88
CA VAL A 326 -13.05 -0.03 4.25
C VAL A 326 -11.82 -0.04 5.14
N TYR A 327 -11.80 -0.95 6.11
CA TYR A 327 -10.76 -1.02 7.12
C TYR A 327 -10.12 -2.39 7.15
N LEU A 328 -8.81 -2.40 7.37
CA LEU A 328 -8.04 -3.59 7.68
C LEU A 328 -6.88 -3.23 8.61
N LEU A 329 -6.31 -4.28 9.20
CA LEU A 329 -5.11 -4.20 10.02
C LEU A 329 -3.98 -4.87 9.23
N THR A 330 -2.73 -4.57 9.56
CA THR A 330 -1.57 -5.21 8.94
C THR A 330 -0.49 -5.47 9.98
N THR A 331 0.48 -6.34 9.65
CA THR A 331 1.73 -6.42 10.42
C THR A 331 2.64 -5.24 10.11
N SER A 332 3.74 -5.12 10.88
CA SER A 332 4.73 -4.05 10.69
C SER A 332 5.64 -4.24 9.50
N MET A 333 5.81 -5.48 9.02
CA MET A 333 6.73 -5.84 7.95
C MET A 333 6.03 -6.65 6.85
N ALA A 334 6.58 -6.59 5.63
CA ALA A 334 6.12 -7.39 4.50
C ALA A 334 6.13 -8.88 4.87
N PRO A 335 5.11 -9.66 4.47
CA PRO A 335 4.09 -9.33 3.47
C PRO A 335 2.82 -8.66 4.05
N TYR A 336 2.91 -8.05 5.24
CA TYR A 336 1.83 -7.29 5.88
C TYR A 336 0.60 -8.12 6.26
N CYS A 337 0.75 -9.43 6.27
CA CYS A 337 -0.32 -10.42 6.38
C CYS A 337 -0.98 -10.43 7.74
N VAL A 338 -2.31 -10.42 7.73
CA VAL A 338 -3.10 -10.76 8.90
C VAL A 338 -4.34 -11.54 8.49
N HIS A 339 -4.83 -12.32 9.44
CA HIS A 339 -6.16 -12.89 9.45
C HIS A 339 -6.96 -12.22 10.56
N HIS A 340 -8.06 -11.57 10.19
CA HIS A 340 -8.96 -10.96 11.16
C HIS A 340 -9.87 -12.01 11.79
N SER A 341 -10.02 -11.93 13.10
CA SER A 341 -10.96 -12.75 13.87
C SER A 341 -11.84 -11.85 14.72
N LEU A 342 -13.14 -12.15 14.76
CA LEU A 342 -14.01 -11.66 15.81
C LEU A 342 -13.64 -12.37 17.10
N VAL A 343 -13.50 -11.62 18.20
CA VAL A 343 -13.36 -12.16 19.55
C VAL A 343 -14.46 -11.60 20.43
N GLU A 344 -15.08 -12.46 21.23
CA GLU A 344 -16.16 -12.11 22.14
C GLU A 344 -15.94 -12.70 23.53
N PHE A 345 -16.37 -11.95 24.54
CA PHE A 345 -16.47 -12.45 25.90
C PHE A 345 -17.85 -12.17 26.47
N HIS A 346 -18.51 -13.24 26.88
CA HIS A 346 -19.88 -13.27 27.39
C HIS A 346 -19.85 -13.44 28.90
N LEU A 347 -20.08 -12.37 29.65
CA LEU A 347 -20.23 -12.43 31.10
C LEU A 347 -21.45 -13.28 31.48
N GLN A 348 -21.27 -14.11 32.50
CA GLN A 348 -22.39 -14.82 33.12
C GLN A 348 -23.41 -13.84 33.72
N GLU A 349 -22.92 -12.80 34.38
CA GLU A 349 -23.76 -11.73 34.95
C GLU A 349 -23.28 -10.32 34.56
N PRO A 350 -24.20 -9.38 34.30
CA PRO A 350 -23.86 -8.03 33.95
C PRO A 350 -23.27 -7.30 35.17
N ARG A 351 -22.47 -6.26 34.90
CA ARG A 351 -21.79 -5.50 35.95
C ARG A 351 -22.18 -4.03 35.92
N ASN A 352 -22.14 -3.37 37.06
CA ASN A 352 -22.44 -1.93 37.18
C ASN A 352 -21.28 -1.03 36.72
N LYS A 353 -20.29 -1.58 36.03
CA LYS A 353 -19.12 -0.87 35.50
C LYS A 353 -18.61 -1.53 34.24
N ASP A 354 -17.86 -0.75 33.47
CA ASP A 354 -17.18 -1.25 32.29
C ASP A 354 -16.12 -2.28 32.69
N THR A 355 -16.04 -3.35 31.90
CA THR A 355 -15.10 -4.45 32.12
C THR A 355 -14.18 -4.54 30.92
N CYS A 356 -12.88 -4.40 31.15
CA CYS A 356 -11.86 -4.47 30.10
C CYS A 356 -11.13 -5.81 30.17
N ILE A 357 -11.09 -6.55 29.06
CA ILE A 357 -10.38 -7.82 28.96
C ILE A 357 -9.37 -7.71 27.82
N THR A 358 -8.12 -8.08 28.09
CA THR A 358 -7.13 -8.28 27.03
C THR A 358 -7.22 -9.73 26.57
N VAL A 359 -7.43 -9.90 25.28
CA VAL A 359 -7.42 -11.19 24.59
C VAL A 359 -6.13 -11.26 23.80
N THR A 360 -5.35 -12.33 23.99
CA THR A 360 -4.10 -12.57 23.28
C THR A 360 -4.15 -13.92 22.59
N PHE A 361 -3.98 -13.93 21.28
CA PHE A 361 -3.74 -15.15 20.52
C PHE A 361 -2.25 -15.45 20.49
N LEU A 362 -1.92 -16.73 20.66
CA LEU A 362 -0.57 -17.27 20.56
C LEU A 362 -0.55 -18.40 19.53
N SER A 363 0.27 -18.20 18.50
CA SER A 363 0.74 -19.24 17.58
C SER A 363 2.17 -19.65 17.96
N SER A 364 2.80 -20.52 17.18
CA SER A 364 4.12 -21.11 17.48
C SER A 364 5.20 -20.11 17.92
N SER A 365 5.23 -18.89 17.37
CA SER A 365 6.23 -17.86 17.74
C SER A 365 5.69 -16.43 17.76
N VAL A 366 4.41 -16.22 17.46
CA VAL A 366 3.82 -14.89 17.35
C VAL A 366 2.64 -14.74 18.29
N THR A 367 2.56 -13.58 18.94
CA THR A 367 1.41 -13.18 19.73
C THR A 367 0.76 -11.94 19.14
N SER A 368 -0.56 -11.92 19.12
CA SER A 368 -1.34 -10.72 18.79
C SER A 368 -2.39 -10.51 19.86
N SER A 369 -2.61 -9.26 20.26
CA SER A 369 -3.51 -8.93 21.37
C SER A 369 -4.48 -7.83 21.00
N VAL A 370 -5.69 -7.91 21.53
CA VAL A 370 -6.68 -6.84 21.49
C VAL A 370 -7.29 -6.63 22.86
N LYS A 371 -7.71 -5.40 23.15
CA LYS A 371 -8.49 -5.06 24.34
C LYS A 371 -9.95 -4.95 23.95
N ILE A 372 -10.81 -5.75 24.57
CA ILE A 372 -12.27 -5.64 24.45
C ILE A 372 -12.84 -4.99 25.70
N THR A 373 -13.90 -4.20 25.53
CA THR A 373 -14.63 -3.55 26.62
C THR A 373 -16.07 -4.03 26.62
N ILE A 374 -16.53 -4.49 27.78
CA ILE A 374 -17.94 -4.81 28.06
C ILE A 374 -18.52 -3.60 28.80
N PRO A 375 -19.43 -2.83 28.19
CA PRO A 375 -20.03 -1.68 28.86
C PRO A 375 -20.84 -2.08 30.10
N ARG A 376 -20.98 -1.16 31.06
CA ARG A 376 -21.86 -1.35 32.22
C ARG A 376 -23.25 -1.82 31.80
N HIS A 377 -23.82 -2.73 32.57
CA HIS A 377 -25.13 -3.37 32.36
C HIS A 377 -25.25 -4.22 31.09
N GLN A 378 -24.18 -4.38 30.31
CA GLN A 378 -24.13 -5.32 29.20
C GLN A 378 -23.43 -6.61 29.62
N ARG A 379 -23.67 -7.67 28.83
CA ARG A 379 -23.08 -9.00 29.05
C ARG A 379 -22.00 -9.35 28.04
N VAL A 380 -21.94 -8.69 26.89
CA VAL A 380 -21.04 -9.06 25.79
C VAL A 380 -20.08 -7.93 25.49
N GLY A 381 -18.80 -8.22 25.44
CA GLY A 381 -17.82 -7.37 24.78
C GLY A 381 -17.26 -8.09 23.58
N LYS A 382 -16.99 -7.32 22.54
CA LYS A 382 -16.48 -7.82 21.27
C LYS A 382 -15.38 -6.93 20.73
N GLY A 383 -14.59 -7.48 19.82
CA GLY A 383 -13.59 -6.73 19.07
C GLY A 383 -12.99 -7.55 17.94
N VAL A 384 -12.19 -6.89 17.10
CA VAL A 384 -11.45 -7.51 16.00
C VAL A 384 -10.00 -7.70 16.42
N LEU A 385 -9.50 -8.93 16.30
CA LEU A 385 -8.10 -9.29 16.52
C LEU A 385 -7.50 -9.70 15.16
N ALA A 386 -6.41 -9.05 14.77
CA ALA A 386 -5.62 -9.42 13.59
C ALA A 386 -4.37 -10.21 14.01
N HIS A 387 -4.17 -11.38 13.42
CA HIS A 387 -3.04 -12.26 13.73
C HIS A 387 -2.38 -12.75 12.42
N PRO A 388 -1.04 -12.87 12.32
CA PRO A 388 -0.38 -13.25 11.06
C PRO A 388 -0.66 -14.69 10.60
N SER A 389 -0.89 -15.60 11.54
CA SER A 389 -1.33 -16.97 11.25
C SER A 389 -2.86 -17.06 11.21
N PRO A 390 -3.42 -17.91 10.33
CA PRO A 390 -4.86 -18.17 10.31
C PRO A 390 -5.33 -18.77 11.63
N GLN A 391 -6.61 -18.61 11.93
CA GLN A 391 -7.18 -18.96 13.23
C GLN A 391 -6.98 -20.45 13.61
N CYS A 392 -6.95 -21.35 12.64
CA CYS A 392 -6.71 -22.78 12.87
C CYS A 392 -5.26 -23.13 13.27
N GLN A 393 -4.32 -22.19 13.12
CA GLN A 393 -2.92 -22.31 13.59
C GLN A 393 -2.69 -21.60 14.93
N ILE A 394 -3.76 -21.16 15.60
CA ILE A 394 -3.67 -20.51 16.90
C ILE A 394 -3.84 -21.58 17.97
N ASN A 395 -2.76 -21.82 18.72
CA ASN A 395 -2.69 -22.93 19.68
C ASN A 395 -3.35 -22.55 21.00
N GLN A 396 -3.25 -21.28 21.40
CA GLN A 396 -3.66 -20.83 22.73
C GLN A 396 -4.26 -19.43 22.70
N VAL A 397 -5.27 -19.21 23.53
CA VAL A 397 -5.75 -17.88 23.92
C VAL A 397 -5.39 -17.58 25.36
N LYS A 398 -4.89 -16.37 25.60
CA LYS A 398 -4.69 -15.82 26.94
C LYS A 398 -5.70 -14.71 27.18
N LEU A 399 -6.34 -14.74 28.34
CA LEU A 399 -7.36 -13.80 28.76
C LEU A 399 -6.90 -13.13 30.05
N LYS A 400 -6.92 -11.80 30.08
CA LYS A 400 -6.53 -11.01 31.25
C LYS A 400 -7.58 -9.95 31.55
N LEU A 401 -8.20 -10.02 32.73
CA LEU A 401 -9.05 -8.95 33.24
C LEU A 401 -8.18 -7.77 33.67
N GLN A 402 -8.39 -6.60 33.06
CA GLN A 402 -7.66 -5.39 33.40
C GLN A 402 -8.20 -4.81 34.72
N ALA A 403 -7.30 -4.54 35.67
CA ALA A 403 -7.66 -3.90 36.92
C ALA A 403 -8.09 -2.43 36.69
N SER A 404 -9.03 -1.96 37.51
CA SER A 404 -9.40 -0.54 37.51
C SER A 404 -8.34 0.27 38.26
N HIS A 405 -7.86 1.36 37.67
CA HIS A 405 -6.92 2.28 38.32
C HIS A 405 -7.54 3.10 39.47
N ARG A 406 -8.85 2.96 39.74
CA ARG A 406 -9.52 3.69 40.83
C ARG A 406 -9.38 2.92 42.14
N VAL A 407 -8.48 3.41 42.99
CA VAL A 407 -8.05 2.84 44.29
C VAL A 407 -9.17 2.70 45.34
N TRP A 408 -10.35 3.30 45.13
CA TRP A 408 -11.33 3.56 46.19
C TRP A 408 -12.59 2.66 46.22
N LYS A 409 -12.62 1.52 45.52
CA LYS A 409 -13.71 0.54 45.69
C LYS A 409 -13.21 -0.91 45.72
N LYS A 410 -13.62 -1.65 46.76
CA LYS A 410 -13.60 -3.13 46.82
C LYS A 410 -14.66 -3.66 45.85
N ASP A 411 -14.41 -3.51 44.57
CA ASP A 411 -15.27 -4.12 43.55
C ASP A 411 -14.88 -5.59 43.38
N GLN A 412 -15.84 -6.40 42.92
CA GLN A 412 -15.63 -7.81 42.58
C GLN A 412 -14.43 -7.92 41.63
N THR A 413 -13.35 -8.51 42.14
CA THR A 413 -12.05 -8.67 41.45
C THR A 413 -12.09 -9.80 40.43
N THR A 414 -13.18 -10.55 40.40
CA THR A 414 -13.33 -11.78 39.64
C THR A 414 -14.55 -11.68 38.73
N ILE A 415 -14.44 -12.18 37.50
CA ILE A 415 -15.55 -12.35 36.57
C ILE A 415 -15.57 -13.77 36.04
N ILE A 416 -16.77 -14.28 35.75
CA ILE A 416 -16.97 -15.56 35.09
C ILE A 416 -17.68 -15.30 33.78
N GLY A 417 -17.22 -15.95 32.70
CA GLY A 417 -17.83 -15.81 31.40
C GLY A 417 -17.28 -16.76 30.36
N ARG A 418 -17.85 -16.74 29.16
CA ARG A 418 -17.46 -17.60 28.05
C ARG A 418 -16.75 -16.78 26.98
N PHE A 419 -15.59 -17.25 26.54
CA PHE A 419 -14.87 -16.69 25.40
C PHE A 419 -15.27 -17.41 24.11
N CYS A 420 -15.51 -16.64 23.04
CA CYS A 420 -15.82 -17.14 21.71
C CYS A 420 -15.04 -16.38 20.64
N THR A 421 -14.80 -17.01 19.49
CA THR A 421 -14.11 -16.39 18.36
C THR A 421 -14.50 -17.00 17.01
N ALA A 422 -14.42 -16.23 15.93
CA ALA A 422 -14.67 -16.68 14.56
C ALA A 422 -13.75 -15.94 13.57
N PRO A 423 -13.33 -16.58 12.47
CA PRO A 423 -12.56 -15.90 11.44
C PRO A 423 -13.49 -15.00 10.62
N LEU A 424 -13.02 -13.82 10.22
CA LEU A 424 -13.76 -12.94 9.31
C LEU A 424 -13.57 -13.38 7.84
N PRO A 425 -14.56 -13.18 6.96
CA PRO A 425 -15.89 -12.63 7.22
C PRO A 425 -16.83 -13.61 7.96
N VAL A 426 -17.67 -13.08 8.84
CA VAL A 426 -18.68 -13.85 9.58
C VAL A 426 -20.05 -13.63 8.95
N ASN A 427 -20.46 -14.55 8.10
CA ASN A 427 -21.74 -14.48 7.39
C ASN A 427 -22.92 -15.14 8.16
N ASP A 428 -22.64 -15.94 9.20
CA ASP A 428 -23.64 -16.58 10.08
C ASP A 428 -23.01 -16.88 11.45
N ASN A 429 -23.76 -16.64 12.53
CA ASN A 429 -23.34 -16.86 13.93
C ASN A 429 -23.01 -18.33 14.25
N LYS A 430 -23.42 -19.28 13.40
CA LYS A 430 -23.12 -20.72 13.56
C LYS A 430 -21.63 -21.08 13.45
N LYS A 431 -20.76 -20.14 13.06
CA LYS A 431 -19.31 -20.36 12.87
C LYS A 431 -18.44 -19.97 14.06
N MET A 432 -19.03 -19.50 15.16
CA MET A 432 -18.28 -19.14 16.37
C MET A 432 -17.80 -20.38 17.13
N VAL A 433 -16.51 -20.41 17.46
CA VAL A 433 -15.88 -21.40 18.33
C VAL A 433 -15.75 -20.82 19.72
N CYS A 434 -16.32 -21.49 20.72
CA CYS A 434 -16.26 -21.06 22.12
C CYS A 434 -15.45 -22.05 22.97
N LEU A 435 -14.85 -21.54 24.04
CA LEU A 435 -14.30 -22.43 25.08
C LEU A 435 -15.45 -23.24 25.71
N PRO A 436 -15.25 -24.55 25.96
CA PRO A 436 -16.31 -25.43 26.42
C PRO A 436 -16.84 -25.02 27.79
N GLU A 437 -15.92 -24.75 28.72
CA GLU A 437 -16.22 -24.33 30.08
C GLU A 437 -16.11 -22.80 30.25
N PRO A 438 -16.92 -22.20 31.13
CA PRO A 438 -16.75 -20.80 31.52
C PRO A 438 -15.38 -20.56 32.14
N VAL A 439 -14.78 -19.43 31.79
CA VAL A 439 -13.48 -18.96 32.29
C VAL A 439 -13.70 -18.08 33.50
N ASN A 440 -12.96 -18.36 34.57
CA ASN A 440 -12.87 -17.52 35.75
C ASN A 440 -11.65 -16.60 35.61
N LEU A 441 -11.88 -15.29 35.48
CA LEU A 441 -10.81 -14.29 35.36
C LEU A 441 -10.71 -13.45 36.63
N GLN A 442 -9.57 -13.52 37.30
CA GLN A 442 -9.20 -12.61 38.38
C GLN A 442 -8.47 -11.38 37.83
N ALA A 443 -8.64 -10.24 38.50
CA ALA A 443 -8.05 -8.98 38.09
C ALA A 443 -6.53 -9.06 38.05
N SER A 444 -5.94 -8.61 36.94
CA SER A 444 -4.51 -8.62 36.66
C SER A 444 -3.85 -10.01 36.50
N GLU A 445 -4.59 -11.11 36.66
CA GLU A 445 -4.12 -12.45 36.37
C GLU A 445 -4.38 -12.83 34.92
N THR A 446 -3.46 -13.61 34.35
CA THR A 446 -3.58 -14.10 32.96
C THR A 446 -3.96 -15.57 33.00
N VAL A 447 -5.08 -15.91 32.38
CA VAL A 447 -5.55 -17.30 32.25
C VAL A 447 -5.35 -17.74 30.81
N SER A 448 -4.80 -18.95 30.63
CA SER A 448 -4.43 -19.49 29.33
C SER A 448 -5.29 -20.72 29.02
N HIS A 449 -5.81 -20.80 27.80
CA HIS A 449 -6.62 -21.93 27.32
C HIS A 449 -6.20 -22.34 25.93
N ASP A 450 -6.18 -23.65 25.68
CA ASP A 450 -5.93 -24.19 24.35
C ASP A 450 -7.13 -23.89 23.42
N LEU A 451 -6.82 -23.44 22.21
CA LEU A 451 -7.79 -23.24 21.14
C LEU A 451 -7.63 -24.39 20.14
N LYS A 452 -8.63 -25.28 20.06
CA LYS A 452 -8.66 -26.35 19.06
C LYS A 452 -9.62 -25.96 17.94
N ILE A 453 -9.09 -25.36 16.90
CA ILE A 453 -9.83 -25.00 15.68
C ILE A 453 -9.25 -25.81 14.53
N THR A 454 -10.08 -26.62 13.87
CA THR A 454 -9.66 -27.43 12.71
C THR A 454 -9.47 -26.53 11.49
N CYS A 455 -8.37 -26.68 10.75
CA CYS A 455 -8.23 -26.07 9.43
C CYS A 455 -9.17 -26.80 8.45
N ILE A 456 -9.98 -26.04 7.71
CA ILE A 456 -10.86 -26.56 6.66
C ILE A 456 -10.14 -26.49 5.33
#